data_AF-A0A945NG53-F1
#
_entry.id   AF-A0A945NG53-F1
#
_cell.length_a   1.000
_cell.length_b   1.000
_cell.length_c   1.000
_cell.angle_alpha   90.00
_cell.angle_beta   90.00
_cell.angle_gamma   90.00
#
_symmetry.space_group_name_H-M   'P 1'
#
loop_
_entity.id
_entity.type
_entity.pdbx_description
1 polymer ?
#
loop_
_entity_poly.entity_id
_entity_poly.type
_entity_poly.pdbx_seq_one_letter_code
_entity_poly.pdbx_strand_id
1 'polypeptide(L)' 'LTKITDRWETWVENTKKRNPMRRTTTPNDVANTVKLLLETEADFINCSIIYCDGGEHRSGSF' A
#
# COMPACT_ATOMS: atom_id res chain seq x y z
N LEU A 1 4.08 -15.81 1.50
CA LEU A 1 5.32 -15.94 0.71
C LEU A 1 4.92 -16.11 -0.75
N THR A 2 4.73 -14.99 -1.44
CA THR A 2 4.20 -14.93 -2.80
C THR A 2 5.15 -15.61 -3.76
N LYS A 3 4.62 -16.50 -4.59
CA LYS A 3 5.27 -16.95 -5.82
C LYS A 3 5.56 -15.69 -6.64
N ILE A 4 6.81 -15.23 -6.63
CA ILE A 4 7.28 -14.28 -7.64
C ILE A 4 7.21 -15.07 -8.95
N THR A 5 6.11 -14.86 -9.67
CA THR A 5 5.98 -15.39 -11.02
C THR A 5 7.01 -14.69 -11.90
N ASP A 6 7.44 -15.33 -12.98
CA ASP A 6 8.40 -14.77 -13.96
C ASP A 6 7.97 -13.44 -14.61
N ARG A 7 6.80 -12.88 -14.23
CA ARG A 7 6.20 -11.65 -14.77
C ARG A 7 6.02 -10.55 -13.72
N TRP A 8 6.80 -10.54 -12.65
CA TRP A 8 6.64 -9.59 -11.54
C TRP A 8 6.84 -8.13 -11.99
N GLU A 9 7.69 -7.88 -12.99
CA GLU A 9 7.88 -6.55 -13.57
C GLU A 9 6.59 -6.02 -14.20
N THR A 10 5.82 -6.90 -14.87
CA THR A 10 4.51 -6.54 -15.42
C THR A 10 3.54 -6.15 -14.31
N TRP A 11 3.61 -6.83 -13.15
CA TRP A 11 2.77 -6.50 -12.00
C TRP A 11 3.12 -5.14 -11.43
N VAL A 12 4.41 -4.82 -11.29
CA VAL A 12 4.87 -3.50 -10.83
C VAL A 12 4.37 -2.38 -11.75
N GLU A 13 4.49 -2.55 -13.06
CA GLU A 13 4.00 -1.56 -14.03
C GLU A 13 2.48 -1.41 -13.99
N ASN A 14 1.73 -2.50 -13.84
CA ASN A 14 0.28 -2.44 -13.68
C ASN A 14 -0.13 -1.77 -12.37
N THR A 15 0.57 -2.03 -11.27
CA THR A 15 0.35 -1.36 -9.99
C THR A 15 0.54 0.15 -10.10
N LYS A 16 1.59 0.63 -10.80
CA LYS A 16 1.75 2.08 -11.05
C LYS A 16 0.56 2.67 -11.79
N LYS A 17 -0.07 1.93 -12.70
CA LYS A 17 -1.26 2.40 -13.43
C LYS A 17 -2.50 2.42 -12.53
N ARG A 18 -2.73 1.39 -11.73
CA ARG A 18 -3.93 1.27 -10.87
C ARG A 18 -3.87 2.18 -9.66
N ASN A 19 -2.71 2.32 -9.05
CA ASN A 19 -2.52 3.18 -7.89
C ASN A 19 -2.88 4.63 -8.26
N PRO A 20 -3.86 5.26 -7.59
CA PRO A 20 -4.23 6.66 -7.81
C PRO A 20 -3.06 7.65 -7.76
N MET A 21 -2.04 7.36 -6.95
CA MET A 21 -0.81 8.18 -6.84
C MET A 21 0.21 7.93 -7.96
N ARG A 22 -0.11 7.05 -8.92
CA ARG A 22 0.69 6.72 -10.10
C ARG A 22 2.11 6.22 -9.83
N ARG A 23 2.30 5.55 -8.69
CA ARG A 23 3.59 4.97 -8.27
C ARG A 23 3.39 3.67 -7.49
N THR A 24 4.45 2.90 -7.33
CA THR A 24 4.46 1.72 -6.46
C THR A 24 4.68 2.13 -5.02
N THR A 25 4.07 1.41 -4.08
CA THR A 25 4.38 1.51 -2.66
C THR A 25 5.84 1.17 -2.41
N THR A 26 6.52 1.99 -1.62
CA THR A 26 7.90 1.80 -1.20
C THR A 26 7.95 1.37 0.27
N PRO A 27 9.05 0.76 0.75
CA PRO A 27 9.21 0.46 2.17
C PRO A 27 9.02 1.67 3.09
N ASN A 28 9.44 2.86 2.64
CA ASN A 28 9.27 4.10 3.40
C ASN A 28 7.81 4.51 3.58
N ASP A 29 6.94 4.23 2.62
CA ASP A 29 5.51 4.53 2.75
C ASP A 29 4.89 3.73 3.92
N VAL A 30 5.21 2.43 4.00
CA VAL A 30 4.77 1.55 5.09
C VAL A 30 5.38 1.99 6.42
N ALA A 31 6.68 2.29 6.44
CA ALA A 31 7.36 2.76 7.64
C ALA A 31 6.76 4.06 8.19
N ASN A 32 6.41 5.01 7.31
CA ASN A 32 5.76 6.25 7.71
C ASN A 32 4.36 6.01 8.27
N THR A 33 3.57 5.10 7.69
CA THR A 33 2.27 4.71 8.27
C THR A 33 2.43 4.09 9.65
N VAL A 34 3.37 3.16 9.83
CA VAL A 34 3.64 2.55 11.14
C VAL A 34 4.08 3.60 12.15
N LYS A 35 4.97 4.53 11.75
CA LYS A 35 5.39 5.65 12.60
C LYS A 35 4.18 6.44 13.10
N LEU A 36 3.26 6.81 12.22
CA LEU A 36 2.04 7.54 12.60
C LEU A 36 1.17 6.76 13.61
N LEU A 37 1.13 5.43 13.52
CA LEU A 37 0.40 4.59 14.47
C LEU A 37 1.07 4.46 15.84
N LEU A 38 2.34 4.88 15.98
CA LEU A 38 3.04 4.93 17.26
C LEU A 38 2.83 6.26 17.99
N GLU A 39 2.26 7.26 17.32
CA GLU A 39 1.95 8.55 17.94
C GLU A 39 0.76 8.42 18.91
N THR A 40 0.76 9.24 19.96
CA THR A 40 -0.25 9.18 21.04
C THR A 40 -1.67 9.43 20.55
N GLU A 41 -1.83 10.19 19.48
CA GLU A 41 -3.08 10.56 18.85
C GLU A 41 -3.75 9.39 18.13
N ALA A 42 -3.01 8.30 17.87
CA ALA A 42 -3.52 7.08 17.25
C ALA A 42 -3.98 6.03 18.28
N ASP A 43 -3.99 6.33 19.59
CA ASP A 43 -4.24 5.37 20.67
C ASP A 43 -5.59 4.62 20.59
N PHE A 44 -6.59 5.24 19.96
CA PHE A 44 -7.92 4.64 19.78
C PHE A 44 -8.02 3.72 18.56
N ILE A 45 -7.00 3.69 17.69
CA ILE A 45 -6.98 2.84 16.51
C ILE A 45 -6.49 1.44 16.91
N ASN A 46 -7.41 0.48 16.97
CA ASN A 46 -7.08 -0.92 17.21
C ASN A 46 -7.92 -1.85 16.33
N CYS A 47 -7.50 -3.11 16.23
CA CYS A 47 -8.24 -4.20 15.58
C CYS A 47 -8.75 -3.87 14.16
N SER A 48 -8.03 -3.01 13.43
CA SER A 48 -8.44 -2.45 12.15
C SER A 48 -7.42 -2.74 11.07
N ILE A 49 -7.87 -2.89 9.82
CA ILE A 49 -7.01 -2.99 8.64
C ILE A 49 -6.79 -1.59 8.08
N ILE A 50 -5.54 -1.16 7.97
CA ILE A 50 -5.15 0.14 7.40
C ILE A 50 -4.45 -0.11 6.08
N TYR A 51 -5.05 0.34 4.98
CA TYR A 51 -4.47 0.20 3.64
C TYR A 51 -3.43 1.29 3.39
N CYS A 52 -2.17 0.88 3.21
CA CYS A 52 -1.06 1.73 2.80
C CYS A 52 -0.60 1.33 1.39
N ASP A 53 -1.44 1.64 0.40
CA ASP A 53 -1.27 1.19 -0.98
C ASP A 53 -1.55 2.28 -2.02
N GLY A 54 -1.54 3.55 -1.59
CA GLY A 54 -1.88 4.70 -2.44
C GLY A 54 -3.32 4.70 -2.97
N GLY A 55 -4.21 3.86 -2.41
CA GLY A 55 -5.62 3.76 -2.80
C GLY A 55 -5.92 2.65 -3.81
N GLU A 56 -4.95 1.79 -4.13
CA GLU A 56 -5.09 0.72 -5.12
C GLU A 56 -6.22 -0.28 -4.79
N HIS A 57 -6.46 -0.58 -3.52
CA HIS A 57 -7.53 -1.49 -3.10
C HIS A 57 -8.93 -0.97 -3.45
N ARG A 58 -9.14 0.35 -3.39
CA ARG A 58 -10.44 0.98 -3.65
C ARG A 58 -10.56 1.63 -5.02
N SER A 59 -9.47 1.72 -5.79
CA SER A 59 -9.54 2.15 -7.19
C SER A 59 -10.20 1.04 -8.02
N GLY A 60 -11.51 0.89 -7.87
CA GLY A 60 -12.35 0.15 -8.79
C GLY A 60 -12.46 0.97 -10.06
N SER A 61 -11.57 0.75 -11.00
CA SER A 61 -11.73 1.23 -12.37
C SER A 61 -11.05 0.24 -13.31
N PHE A 62 -11.91 -0.58 -13.90
CA PHE A 62 -11.70 -1.27 -15.16
C PHE A 62 -11.62 -0.23 -16.29
#